data_AF-A0A6I1N4T1-F1
#
_entry.id   AF-A0A6I1N4T1-F1
#
_cell.length_a   1.000
_cell.length_b   1.000
_cell.length_c   1.000
_cell.angle_alpha   90.00
_cell.angle_beta   90.00
_cell.angle_gamma   90.00
#
_symmetry.space_group_name_H-M   'P 1'
#
loop_
_entity.id
_entity.type
_entity.pdbx_description
1 polymer ?
#
loop_
_entity_poly.entity_id
_entity_poly.type
_entity_poly.pdbx_seq_one_letter_code
_entity_poly.pdbx_strand_id
1 'polypeptide(L)'
;MIRGVVTLDSQRVRQDILIAESLLAPYGAKAAPADPARQAALPQAALEHVQPAALAQGAQAASASVQQAAQAPVSQVASAPVQQATLAPAQQAALAQIQQAALARLRQLAAHEIGHTLGFTHNFAASRYAGGNGSVMDYPHPLLSIAADGSIALNNAYGTGLGPWDDFVVAHAYTAFATPQAEADGLARLRAQARAQGLDYVSDADSRPAGASHPGGLMWDVDADALAGWDVIMAARRRALQQFSVGVLPDQRQLGELEARLVPVYLLHRYQTEAVARLLAGGAFEYATAADARSGARQAGVRVVPAAVQRQALRQLADSLRAEQLALPAHVLDLLTPPAQGYQRGAEYFATGMERGFDPYAAAQAAAAQACLYLFDPARVNRLAWQHARDPQQPGVTDLLAQVLAGGWKRLPVPATLAGGAAVQQAADWVVLDSVLRLLDGGNLHPQVEAEVRQGVRELGAWLARNPGSGSVGANRRQAVDLITRYLADPRSVKLRPAPAIPPGAPI
;
A
#
# COMPACT_ATOMS: atom_id res chain seq x y z
N MET A 1 -18.12 30.66 4.28
CA MET A 1 -16.77 30.80 3.70
C MET A 1 -15.86 29.81 4.42
N ILE A 2 -15.71 28.60 3.88
CA ILE A 2 -14.78 27.60 4.44
C ILE A 2 -13.39 28.00 3.92
N ARG A 3 -12.55 28.57 4.79
CA ARG A 3 -11.15 28.85 4.45
C ARG A 3 -10.38 27.53 4.53
N GLY A 4 -10.26 26.83 3.41
CA GLY A 4 -9.32 25.72 3.28
C GLY A 4 -7.90 26.24 3.23
N VAL A 5 -7.03 25.72 4.09
CA VAL A 5 -5.58 25.91 3.97
C VAL A 5 -5.09 24.86 2.98
N VAL A 6 -4.61 25.29 1.81
CA VAL A 6 -4.01 24.40 0.82
C VAL A 6 -2.51 24.29 1.12
N THR A 7 -2.07 23.11 1.55
CA THR A 7 -0.64 22.77 1.63
C THR A 7 -0.31 21.81 0.48
N LEU A 8 0.28 22.33 -0.59
CA LEU A 8 0.98 21.50 -1.57
C LEU A 8 2.30 21.02 -0.93
N ASP A 9 2.23 19.97 -0.10
CA ASP A 9 3.45 19.42 0.49
C ASP A 9 4.22 18.60 -0.56
N SER A 10 5.50 18.94 -0.72
CA SER A 10 6.47 18.21 -1.55
C SER A 10 6.61 16.72 -1.20
N GLN A 11 6.17 16.31 0.01
CA GLN A 11 6.18 14.90 0.41
C GLN A 11 5.18 14.03 -0.37
N ARG A 12 4.08 14.62 -0.88
CA ARG A 12 3.02 13.89 -1.60
C ARG A 12 3.41 13.36 -2.98
N VAL A 13 4.49 13.84 -3.58
CA VAL A 13 4.97 13.31 -4.88
C VAL A 13 6.20 12.43 -4.69
N ARG A 14 6.84 12.50 -3.51
CA ARG A 14 8.08 11.81 -3.21
C ARG A 14 7.93 10.29 -3.28
N GLN A 15 6.83 9.74 -2.77
CA GLN A 15 6.60 8.30 -2.79
C GLN A 15 6.35 7.77 -4.21
N ASP A 16 5.60 8.52 -5.03
CA ASP A 16 5.38 8.20 -6.44
C ASP A 16 6.70 8.24 -7.22
N ILE A 17 7.55 9.25 -6.95
CA ILE A 17 8.89 9.34 -7.54
C ILE A 17 9.77 8.17 -7.09
N LEU A 18 9.77 7.79 -5.81
CA LEU A 18 10.55 6.66 -5.33
C LEU A 18 10.11 5.33 -5.94
N ILE A 19 8.80 5.13 -6.10
CA ILE A 19 8.25 3.98 -6.84
C ILE A 19 8.74 4.03 -8.29
N ALA A 20 8.62 5.18 -8.97
CA ALA A 20 8.99 5.32 -10.37
C ALA A 20 10.49 5.12 -10.61
N GLU A 21 11.35 5.72 -9.80
CA GLU A 21 12.80 5.54 -9.80
C GLU A 21 13.16 4.06 -9.60
N SER A 22 12.49 3.40 -8.66
CA SER A 22 12.77 1.99 -8.37
C SER A 22 12.23 1.07 -9.47
N LEU A 23 11.11 1.37 -10.13
CA LEU A 23 10.59 0.52 -11.20
C LEU A 23 11.33 0.70 -12.52
N LEU A 24 11.78 1.92 -12.83
CA LEU A 24 12.43 2.27 -14.10
C LEU A 24 13.97 2.27 -14.04
N ALA A 25 14.56 1.86 -12.92
CA ALA A 25 16.01 1.80 -12.79
C ALA A 25 16.62 0.89 -13.87
N PRO A 26 17.80 1.26 -14.42
CA PRO A 26 18.47 0.51 -15.49
C PRO A 26 19.15 -0.75 -14.93
N TYR A 27 18.35 -1.70 -14.50
CA TYR A 27 18.78 -2.95 -13.93
C TYR A 27 19.63 -3.77 -14.92
N GLY A 28 20.96 -3.68 -14.78
CA GLY A 28 21.92 -4.39 -15.63
C GLY A 28 22.80 -3.52 -16.54
N ALA A 29 22.67 -2.19 -16.52
CA ALA A 29 23.68 -1.33 -17.14
C ALA A 29 24.97 -1.40 -16.31
N LYS A 30 26.10 -1.77 -16.92
CA LYS A 30 27.41 -1.60 -16.26
C LYS A 30 27.53 -0.14 -15.83
N ALA A 31 27.83 0.10 -14.56
CA ALA A 31 28.18 1.44 -14.08
C ALA A 31 29.24 2.01 -15.02
N ALA A 32 29.04 3.24 -15.50
CA ALA A 32 30.08 3.92 -16.27
C ALA A 32 31.34 4.00 -15.38
N PRO A 33 32.54 3.72 -15.90
CA PRO A 33 33.75 3.79 -15.09
C PRO A 33 33.86 5.21 -14.51
N ALA A 34 34.13 5.29 -13.20
CA ALA A 34 34.35 6.56 -12.53
C ALA A 34 35.52 7.30 -13.21
N ASP A 35 35.27 8.53 -13.67
CA ASP A 35 36.30 9.41 -14.21
C ASP A 35 37.29 9.79 -13.10
N PRO A 36 38.57 9.38 -13.16
CA PRO A 36 39.58 9.71 -12.15
C PRO A 36 39.77 11.22 -11.95
N ALA A 37 39.43 12.04 -12.94
CA ALA A 37 39.57 13.49 -12.85
C ALA A 37 38.57 14.14 -11.86
N ARG A 38 37.46 13.45 -11.51
CA ARG A 38 36.46 13.97 -10.55
C ARG A 38 36.86 13.80 -9.09
N GLN A 39 37.76 12.87 -8.76
CA GLN A 39 38.21 12.68 -7.37
C GLN A 39 39.25 13.72 -6.91
N ALA A 40 39.87 14.44 -7.85
CA ALA A 40 40.93 15.41 -7.56
C ALA A 40 40.42 16.82 -7.19
N ALA A 41 39.10 17.05 -7.18
CA ALA A 41 38.50 18.38 -6.95
C ALA A 41 37.49 18.37 -5.78
N LEU A 42 37.94 17.96 -4.59
CA LEU A 42 37.26 18.28 -3.34
C LEU A 42 38.20 19.14 -2.49
N PRO A 43 37.83 20.38 -2.11
CA PRO A 43 38.67 21.18 -1.23
C PRO A 43 38.70 20.57 0.18
N GLN A 44 39.89 20.22 0.65
CA GLN A 44 40.19 19.97 2.06
C GLN A 44 40.15 21.30 2.85
N ALA A 45 39.04 21.58 3.53
CA ALA A 45 38.95 22.53 4.66
C ALA A 45 37.60 22.26 5.36
N ALA A 46 37.46 22.07 6.68
CA ALA A 46 38.35 22.29 7.80
C ALA A 46 38.02 21.27 8.90
N LEU A 47 39.05 20.60 9.42
CA LEU A 47 39.03 19.92 10.70
C LEU A 47 39.79 20.83 11.67
N GLU A 48 39.10 21.69 12.41
CA GLU A 48 39.68 22.35 13.58
C GLU A 48 38.71 22.35 14.77
N HIS A 49 39.30 22.05 15.93
CA HIS A 49 38.74 21.85 17.26
C HIS A 49 37.92 23.02 17.81
N VAL A 50 36.82 22.73 18.53
CA VAL A 50 36.45 23.47 19.77
C VAL A 50 35.74 22.52 20.77
N GLN A 51 36.23 22.50 22.02
CA GLN A 51 35.64 21.84 23.21
C GLN A 51 34.51 22.68 23.85
N PRO A 52 33.66 22.09 24.74
CA PRO A 52 32.40 22.71 25.15
C PRO A 52 32.55 23.65 26.35
N ALA A 53 31.82 24.77 26.34
CA ALA A 53 31.55 25.55 27.55
C ALA A 53 30.07 25.96 27.59
N ALA A 54 29.46 25.71 28.74
CA ALA A 54 28.08 26.00 29.07
C ALA A 54 27.87 27.49 29.41
N LEU A 55 26.70 28.04 29.05
CA LEU A 55 25.68 28.62 29.94
C LEU A 55 24.82 29.71 29.27
N ALA A 56 23.51 29.54 29.48
CA ALA A 56 22.49 30.57 29.71
C ALA A 56 21.92 31.43 28.56
N GLN A 57 20.67 31.08 28.23
CA GLN A 57 19.46 31.92 28.15
C GLN A 57 19.29 32.94 27.01
N GLY A 58 18.13 32.82 26.33
CA GLY A 58 17.37 33.99 25.89
C GLY A 58 16.91 33.96 24.43
N ALA A 59 15.68 33.48 24.21
CA ALA A 59 14.76 33.93 23.17
C ALA A 59 15.31 34.19 21.76
N GLN A 60 15.42 33.14 20.94
CA GLN A 60 15.28 33.20 19.47
C GLN A 60 15.18 31.76 18.89
N ALA A 61 14.14 31.04 19.29
CA ALA A 61 13.79 29.72 18.76
C ALA A 61 12.42 29.80 18.07
N ALA A 62 12.40 30.34 16.86
CA ALA A 62 11.23 30.28 15.97
C ALA A 62 11.55 30.44 14.48
N SER A 63 12.78 30.83 14.12
CA SER A 63 13.10 31.19 12.72
C SER A 63 14.18 30.32 12.07
N ALA A 64 14.84 29.42 12.82
CA ALA A 64 15.97 28.64 12.31
C ALA A 64 15.62 27.20 11.88
N SER A 65 14.46 26.67 12.27
CA SER A 65 14.01 25.31 11.92
C SER A 65 13.28 25.20 10.57
N VAL A 66 13.10 26.32 9.85
CA VAL A 66 12.33 26.36 8.60
C VAL A 66 13.25 26.35 7.35
N GLN A 67 14.54 26.69 7.48
CA GLN A 67 15.45 26.77 6.33
C GLN A 67 16.28 25.52 6.03
N GLN A 68 16.44 24.58 6.98
CA GLN A 68 17.22 23.35 6.74
C GLN A 68 16.42 22.15 6.20
N ALA A 69 15.08 22.18 6.29
CA ALA A 69 14.24 21.11 5.74
C ALA A 69 13.72 21.38 4.30
N ALA A 70 13.90 22.61 3.79
CA ALA A 70 13.32 23.04 2.51
C ALA A 70 14.27 22.99 1.30
N GLN A 71 15.57 22.71 1.49
CA GLN A 71 16.57 22.81 0.40
C GLN A 71 16.94 21.50 -0.28
N ALA A 72 16.34 20.36 0.09
CA ALA A 72 16.76 19.05 -0.42
C ALA A 72 16.00 18.50 -1.65
N PRO A 73 14.69 18.75 -1.91
CA PRO A 73 14.04 18.13 -3.06
C PRO A 73 13.95 19.01 -4.32
N VAL A 74 14.07 20.33 -4.22
CA VAL A 74 13.83 21.24 -5.36
C VAL A 74 15.12 21.73 -6.03
N SER A 75 16.23 21.85 -5.28
CA SER A 75 17.49 22.36 -5.81
C SER A 75 18.22 21.39 -6.74
N GLN A 76 17.89 20.10 -6.74
CA GLN A 76 18.52 19.10 -7.63
C GLN A 76 17.87 19.01 -9.02
N VAL A 77 16.71 19.65 -9.23
CA VAL A 77 16.15 19.81 -10.58
C VAL A 77 16.78 21.02 -11.31
N ALA A 78 17.40 21.95 -10.59
CA ALA A 78 17.93 23.21 -11.14
C ALA A 78 19.41 23.16 -11.58
N SER A 79 20.17 22.11 -11.25
CA SER A 79 21.53 21.87 -11.79
C SER A 79 21.52 21.19 -13.17
N ALA A 80 20.50 21.49 -13.99
CA ALA A 80 20.00 20.66 -15.09
C ALA A 80 20.85 20.50 -16.36
N PRO A 81 21.65 21.46 -16.88
CA PRO A 81 22.12 21.30 -18.25
C PRO A 81 23.29 20.32 -18.42
N VAL A 82 24.19 20.21 -17.44
CA VAL A 82 25.48 19.52 -17.61
C VAL A 82 25.41 18.03 -17.20
N GLN A 83 24.50 17.65 -16.29
CA GLN A 83 24.34 16.25 -15.84
C GLN A 83 23.47 15.39 -16.76
N GLN A 84 22.50 15.97 -17.47
CA GLN A 84 21.65 15.22 -18.40
C GLN A 84 22.41 14.76 -19.66
N ALA A 85 23.46 15.47 -20.06
CA ALA A 85 24.23 15.21 -21.28
C ALA A 85 25.14 13.96 -21.22
N THR A 86 25.32 13.36 -20.04
CA THR A 86 26.24 12.20 -19.83
C THR A 86 25.53 10.88 -19.48
N LEU A 87 24.19 10.87 -19.43
CA LEU A 87 23.42 9.65 -19.13
C LEU A 87 23.30 8.76 -20.36
N ALA A 88 23.32 7.44 -20.16
CA ALA A 88 23.03 6.51 -21.24
C ALA A 88 21.59 6.72 -21.77
N PRO A 89 21.29 6.43 -23.06
CA PRO A 89 19.97 6.67 -23.64
C PRO A 89 18.81 6.05 -22.83
N ALA A 90 19.01 4.86 -22.26
CA ALA A 90 18.01 4.20 -21.41
C ALA A 90 17.75 4.97 -20.09
N GLN A 91 18.79 5.54 -19.48
CA GLN A 91 18.67 6.36 -18.27
C GLN A 91 17.96 7.69 -18.56
N GLN A 92 18.26 8.31 -19.71
CA GLN A 92 17.55 9.52 -20.16
C GLN A 92 16.06 9.24 -20.39
N ALA A 93 15.73 8.12 -21.04
CA ALA A 93 14.35 7.71 -21.27
C ALA A 93 13.59 7.43 -19.95
N ALA A 94 14.24 6.74 -18.99
CA ALA A 94 13.66 6.50 -17.67
C ALA A 94 13.41 7.82 -16.91
N LEU A 95 14.39 8.73 -16.90
CA LEU A 95 14.25 10.04 -16.26
C LEU A 95 13.11 10.87 -16.88
N ALA A 96 12.98 10.85 -18.21
CA ALA A 96 11.89 11.53 -18.89
C ALA A 96 10.51 10.97 -18.49
N GLN A 97 10.37 9.64 -18.37
CA GLN A 97 9.14 9.03 -17.87
C GLN A 97 8.82 9.42 -16.41
N ILE A 98 9.83 9.42 -15.52
CA ILE A 98 9.66 9.84 -14.12
C ILE A 98 9.21 11.30 -14.04
N GLN A 99 9.87 12.19 -14.80
CA GLN A 99 9.52 13.61 -14.86
C GLN A 99 8.10 13.82 -15.39
N GLN A 100 7.71 13.09 -16.44
CA GLN A 100 6.36 13.16 -16.99
C GLN A 100 5.30 12.68 -15.99
N ALA A 101 5.55 11.55 -15.32
CA ALA A 101 4.65 11.02 -14.29
C ALA A 101 4.51 11.99 -13.11
N ALA A 102 5.62 12.54 -12.60
CA ALA A 102 5.62 13.52 -11.52
C ALA A 102 4.86 14.80 -11.91
N LEU A 103 5.05 15.31 -13.13
CA LEU A 103 4.35 16.50 -13.60
C LEU A 103 2.85 16.25 -13.80
N ALA A 104 2.47 15.07 -14.30
CA ALA A 104 1.07 14.67 -14.41
C ALA A 104 0.41 14.59 -13.02
N ARG A 105 1.10 13.99 -12.04
CA ARG A 105 0.65 13.94 -10.64
C ARG A 105 0.46 15.33 -10.04
N LEU A 106 1.42 16.24 -10.24
CA LEU A 106 1.34 17.62 -9.75
C LEU A 106 0.14 18.38 -10.35
N ARG A 107 -0.14 18.19 -11.65
CA ARG A 107 -1.32 18.79 -12.29
C ARG A 107 -2.62 18.26 -11.69
N GLN A 108 -2.71 16.94 -11.49
CA GLN A 108 -3.88 16.31 -10.90
C GLN A 108 -4.09 16.77 -9.45
N LEU A 109 -3.02 16.84 -8.64
CA LEU A 109 -3.07 17.35 -7.27
C LEU A 109 -3.47 18.84 -7.22
N ALA A 110 -2.93 19.68 -8.11
CA ALA A 110 -3.33 21.08 -8.17
C ALA A 110 -4.84 21.23 -8.44
N ALA A 111 -5.38 20.47 -9.40
CA ALA A 111 -6.82 20.45 -9.68
C ALA A 111 -7.64 19.91 -8.49
N HIS A 112 -7.15 18.86 -7.83
CA HIS A 112 -7.77 18.27 -6.64
C HIS A 112 -7.92 19.28 -5.49
N GLU A 113 -6.84 19.99 -5.15
CA GLU A 113 -6.86 20.97 -4.08
C GLU A 113 -7.77 22.16 -4.43
N ILE A 114 -7.79 22.60 -5.69
CA ILE A 114 -8.77 23.59 -6.17
C ILE A 114 -10.21 23.05 -6.01
N GLY A 115 -10.47 21.80 -6.37
CA GLY A 115 -11.76 21.14 -6.16
C GLY A 115 -12.23 21.19 -4.70
N HIS A 116 -11.33 20.95 -3.75
CA HIS A 116 -11.63 21.14 -2.33
C HIS A 116 -11.96 22.60 -1.97
N THR A 117 -11.28 23.59 -2.56
CA THR A 117 -11.62 25.01 -2.34
C THR A 117 -13.00 25.39 -2.89
N LEU A 118 -13.48 24.68 -3.92
CA LEU A 118 -14.83 24.80 -4.48
C LEU A 118 -15.88 24.05 -3.66
N GLY A 119 -15.46 23.25 -2.67
CA GLY A 119 -16.35 22.49 -1.78
C GLY A 119 -16.63 21.06 -2.24
N PHE A 120 -15.88 20.54 -3.21
CA PHE A 120 -16.03 19.15 -3.64
C PHE A 120 -15.33 18.18 -2.69
N THR A 121 -15.99 17.05 -2.44
CA THR A 121 -15.48 15.94 -1.63
C THR A 121 -14.86 14.86 -2.52
N HIS A 122 -14.13 13.93 -1.92
CA HIS A 122 -13.55 12.80 -2.66
C HIS A 122 -14.59 11.91 -3.30
N ASN A 123 -14.21 11.29 -4.42
CA ASN A 123 -14.91 10.16 -5.01
C ASN A 123 -13.93 9.03 -5.30
N PHE A 124 -13.92 8.00 -4.46
CA PHE A 124 -12.99 6.87 -4.57
C PHE A 124 -13.46 5.76 -5.53
N ALA A 125 -14.46 6.03 -6.35
CA ALA A 125 -14.92 5.13 -7.41
C ALA A 125 -14.43 5.56 -8.80
N ALA A 126 -13.80 6.74 -8.91
CA ALA A 126 -13.58 7.38 -10.19
C ALA A 126 -12.40 6.82 -10.99
N SER A 127 -11.42 6.21 -10.32
CA SER A 127 -10.32 5.47 -10.95
C SER A 127 -10.81 4.30 -11.82
N ARG A 128 -12.05 3.86 -11.63
CA ARG A 128 -12.61 2.65 -12.25
C ARG A 128 -13.29 2.92 -13.59
N TYR A 129 -13.45 4.19 -13.97
CA TYR A 129 -13.99 4.59 -15.28
C TYR A 129 -13.10 5.62 -15.97
N ALA A 130 -13.41 5.89 -17.24
CA ALA A 130 -12.60 6.76 -18.10
C ALA A 130 -11.09 6.39 -18.11
N GLY A 131 -10.77 5.10 -18.04
CA GLY A 131 -9.39 4.60 -18.09
C GLY A 131 -8.49 5.06 -16.94
N GLY A 132 -9.03 5.25 -15.74
CA GLY A 132 -8.26 5.73 -14.58
C GLY A 132 -8.34 7.23 -14.34
N ASN A 133 -9.02 7.99 -15.21
CA ASN A 133 -9.11 9.45 -15.16
C ASN A 133 -10.56 9.93 -14.96
N GLY A 134 -11.35 9.23 -14.14
CA GLY A 134 -12.75 9.59 -13.90
C GLY A 134 -12.96 10.88 -13.12
N SER A 135 -12.05 11.21 -12.20
CA SER A 135 -12.09 12.42 -11.37
C SER A 135 -10.71 12.79 -10.82
N VAL A 136 -10.42 14.08 -10.71
CA VAL A 136 -9.29 14.56 -9.90
C VAL A 136 -9.55 14.45 -8.40
N MET A 137 -10.80 14.23 -7.97
CA MET A 137 -11.19 14.03 -6.57
C MET A 137 -10.95 12.58 -6.06
N ASP A 138 -10.29 11.75 -6.86
CA ASP A 138 -9.84 10.41 -6.49
C ASP A 138 -8.31 10.38 -6.24
N TYR A 139 -7.82 9.30 -5.63
CA TYR A 139 -6.41 8.99 -5.44
C TYR A 139 -6.01 7.76 -6.27
N PRO A 140 -5.77 7.91 -7.58
CA PRO A 140 -5.38 6.79 -8.43
C PRO A 140 -3.93 6.34 -8.15
N HIS A 141 -3.68 5.04 -8.26
CA HIS A 141 -2.31 4.52 -8.33
C HIS A 141 -1.64 4.96 -9.63
N PRO A 142 -0.30 5.13 -9.68
CA PRO A 142 0.37 5.25 -10.97
C PRO A 142 0.08 4.03 -11.84
N LEU A 143 -0.52 4.27 -13.01
CA LEU A 143 -0.74 3.23 -14.00
C LEU A 143 0.60 2.68 -14.48
N LEU A 144 0.71 1.36 -14.49
CA LEU A 144 1.90 0.66 -14.94
C LEU A 144 1.56 -0.40 -15.96
N SER A 145 2.48 -0.62 -16.88
CA SER A 145 2.37 -1.64 -17.91
C SER A 145 3.66 -2.45 -17.96
N ILE A 146 3.52 -3.72 -18.32
CA ILE A 146 4.66 -4.60 -18.58
C ILE A 146 4.71 -4.81 -20.09
N ALA A 147 5.78 -4.35 -20.74
CA ALA A 147 5.97 -4.52 -22.17
C ALA A 147 6.32 -5.98 -22.51
N ALA A 148 6.28 -6.32 -23.80
CA ALA A 148 6.54 -7.68 -24.28
C ALA A 148 7.95 -8.20 -23.94
N ASP A 149 8.92 -7.31 -23.78
CA ASP A 149 10.29 -7.62 -23.35
C ASP A 149 10.43 -7.76 -21.82
N GLY A 150 9.31 -7.65 -21.09
CA GLY A 150 9.27 -7.69 -19.64
C GLY A 150 9.76 -6.42 -18.96
N SER A 151 9.96 -5.31 -19.70
CA SER A 151 10.26 -4.00 -19.11
C SER A 151 9.00 -3.39 -18.49
N ILE A 152 9.16 -2.69 -17.36
CA ILE A 152 8.08 -1.95 -16.71
C ILE A 152 8.07 -0.55 -17.32
N ALA A 153 6.91 -0.07 -17.73
CA ALA A 153 6.74 1.28 -18.27
C ALA A 153 5.65 2.03 -17.50
N LEU A 154 5.90 3.31 -17.27
CA LEU A 154 5.00 4.25 -16.58
C LEU A 154 4.35 5.24 -17.56
N ASN A 155 4.06 4.77 -18.77
CA ASN A 155 3.39 5.57 -19.79
C ASN A 155 1.98 5.93 -19.30
N ASN A 156 1.67 7.22 -19.25
CA ASN A 156 0.40 7.73 -18.72
C ASN A 156 0.09 7.27 -17.29
N ALA A 157 1.11 7.25 -16.41
CA ALA A 157 0.95 6.90 -15.00
C ALA A 157 -0.21 7.63 -14.31
N TYR A 158 -0.49 8.87 -14.72
CA TYR A 158 -1.69 9.60 -14.32
C TYR A 158 -2.36 10.21 -15.52
N GLY A 159 -3.69 10.29 -15.47
CA GLY A 159 -4.46 11.07 -16.43
C GLY A 159 -4.14 12.56 -16.34
N THR A 160 -4.32 13.27 -17.46
CA THR A 160 -4.11 14.71 -17.54
C THR A 160 -5.43 15.43 -17.79
N GLY A 161 -5.73 16.43 -16.97
CA GLY A 161 -6.96 17.21 -17.06
C GLY A 161 -8.06 16.66 -16.14
N LEU A 162 -9.27 17.19 -16.32
CA LEU A 162 -10.45 16.81 -15.55
C LEU A 162 -11.11 15.55 -16.12
N GLY A 163 -11.84 14.83 -15.28
CA GLY A 163 -12.64 13.67 -15.66
C GLY A 163 -14.14 13.96 -15.75
N PRO A 164 -14.94 13.02 -16.27
CA PRO A 164 -16.39 13.18 -16.42
C PRO A 164 -17.14 13.40 -15.10
N TRP A 165 -16.61 12.90 -13.97
CA TRP A 165 -17.18 13.20 -12.65
C TRP A 165 -16.97 14.67 -12.26
N ASP A 166 -15.81 15.23 -12.60
CA ASP A 166 -15.48 16.62 -12.31
C ASP A 166 -16.40 17.56 -13.11
N ASP A 167 -16.61 17.26 -14.40
CA ASP A 167 -17.55 17.99 -15.24
C ASP A 167 -18.97 17.92 -14.69
N PHE A 168 -19.40 16.72 -14.27
CA PHE A 168 -20.71 16.52 -13.66
C PHE A 168 -20.87 17.31 -12.37
N VAL A 169 -19.91 17.25 -11.44
CA VAL A 169 -20.04 17.90 -10.13
C VAL A 169 -20.00 19.42 -10.25
N VAL A 170 -19.19 19.97 -11.18
CA VAL A 170 -19.19 21.40 -11.49
C VAL A 170 -20.52 21.82 -12.07
N ALA A 171 -21.05 21.09 -13.06
CA ALA A 171 -22.36 21.39 -13.64
C ALA A 171 -23.48 21.29 -12.59
N HIS A 172 -23.44 20.27 -11.74
CA HIS A 172 -24.44 20.06 -10.69
C HIS A 172 -24.38 21.16 -9.61
N ALA A 173 -23.20 21.67 -9.27
CA ALA A 173 -23.04 22.67 -8.22
C ALA A 173 -23.26 24.11 -8.70
N TYR A 174 -22.90 24.43 -9.95
CA TYR A 174 -22.78 25.83 -10.41
C TYR A 174 -23.68 26.20 -11.59
N THR A 175 -24.44 25.28 -12.17
CA THR A 175 -25.40 25.65 -13.23
C THR A 175 -26.48 26.58 -12.67
N ALA A 176 -26.61 27.78 -13.24
CA ALA A 176 -27.66 28.71 -12.89
C ALA A 176 -28.98 28.30 -13.57
N PHE A 177 -30.07 28.28 -12.79
CA PHE A 177 -31.42 28.03 -13.29
C PHE A 177 -32.33 29.22 -13.00
N ALA A 178 -33.27 29.49 -13.90
CA ALA A 178 -34.12 30.68 -13.82
C ALA A 178 -35.14 30.64 -12.66
N THR A 179 -35.53 29.45 -12.19
CA THR A 179 -36.51 29.25 -11.12
C THR A 179 -36.15 28.03 -10.26
N PRO A 180 -36.63 27.96 -9.00
CA PRO A 180 -36.41 26.79 -8.15
C PRO A 180 -36.91 25.47 -8.75
N GLN A 181 -38.00 25.50 -9.53
CA GLN A 181 -38.52 24.30 -10.20
C GLN A 181 -37.60 23.88 -11.35
N ALA A 182 -37.11 24.82 -12.16
CA ALA A 182 -36.17 24.53 -13.24
C ALA A 182 -34.85 23.97 -12.69
N GLU A 183 -34.41 24.43 -11.52
CA GLU A 183 -33.27 23.88 -10.79
C GLU A 183 -33.51 22.44 -10.36
N ALA A 184 -34.62 22.17 -9.67
CA ALA A 184 -34.96 20.82 -9.24
C ALA A 184 -34.97 19.81 -10.41
N ASP A 185 -35.62 20.19 -11.52
CA ASP A 185 -35.71 19.36 -12.73
C ASP A 185 -34.35 19.23 -13.43
N GLY A 186 -33.57 20.31 -13.50
CA GLY A 186 -32.24 20.34 -14.09
C GLY A 186 -31.25 19.46 -13.35
N LEU A 187 -31.18 19.59 -12.02
CA LEU A 187 -30.32 18.76 -11.18
C LEU A 187 -30.75 17.29 -11.21
N ALA A 188 -32.05 17.00 -11.27
CA ALA A 188 -32.55 15.63 -11.44
C ALA A 188 -32.08 15.02 -12.77
N ARG A 189 -32.11 15.79 -13.87
CA ARG A 189 -31.59 15.36 -15.17
C ARG A 189 -30.07 15.13 -15.14
N LEU A 190 -29.29 16.03 -14.56
CA LEU A 190 -27.83 15.86 -14.43
C LEU A 190 -27.50 14.57 -13.65
N ARG A 191 -28.16 14.33 -12.51
CA ARG A 191 -27.98 13.08 -11.75
C ARG A 191 -28.37 11.85 -12.56
N ALA A 192 -29.42 11.92 -13.37
CA ALA A 192 -29.83 10.82 -14.24
C ALA A 192 -28.82 10.55 -15.36
N GLN A 193 -28.25 11.60 -15.96
CA GLN A 193 -27.22 11.49 -16.99
C GLN A 193 -25.93 10.88 -16.44
N ALA A 194 -25.47 11.36 -15.28
CA ALA A 194 -24.30 10.79 -14.60
C ALA A 194 -24.48 9.29 -14.32
N ARG A 195 -25.66 8.89 -13.84
CA ARG A 195 -25.99 7.47 -13.65
C ARG A 195 -25.97 6.68 -14.95
N ALA A 196 -26.57 7.21 -16.02
CA ALA A 196 -26.59 6.54 -17.33
C ALA A 196 -25.18 6.36 -17.92
N GLN A 197 -24.23 7.21 -17.51
CA GLN A 197 -22.81 7.11 -17.87
C GLN A 197 -21.99 6.21 -16.93
N GLY A 198 -22.60 5.65 -15.88
CA GLY A 198 -21.90 4.81 -14.90
C GLY A 198 -20.98 5.60 -13.96
N LEU A 199 -21.26 6.88 -13.75
CA LEU A 199 -20.50 7.73 -12.83
C LEU A 199 -20.88 7.41 -11.37
N ASP A 200 -20.21 6.40 -10.82
CA ASP A 200 -20.39 5.96 -9.45
C ASP A 200 -19.70 6.90 -8.46
N TYR A 201 -20.21 6.90 -7.22
CA TYR A 201 -19.70 7.69 -6.10
C TYR A 201 -19.52 6.83 -4.85
N VAL A 202 -18.33 6.89 -4.25
CA VAL A 202 -18.07 6.31 -2.93
C VAL A 202 -17.28 7.31 -2.08
N SER A 203 -17.80 7.58 -0.89
CA SER A 203 -17.26 8.61 0.02
C SER A 203 -16.03 8.14 0.81
N ASP A 204 -15.36 9.08 1.49
CA ASP A 204 -14.30 8.79 2.46
C ASP A 204 -14.71 7.78 3.54
N ALA A 205 -15.94 7.89 4.07
CA ALA A 205 -16.41 7.03 5.16
C ALA A 205 -16.50 5.56 4.74
N ASP A 206 -16.78 5.31 3.47
CA ASP A 206 -16.94 3.98 2.90
C ASP A 206 -15.70 3.49 2.14
N SER A 207 -14.59 4.25 2.20
CA SER A 207 -13.35 3.95 1.47
C SER A 207 -12.10 3.90 2.35
N ARG A 208 -11.99 4.76 3.38
CA ARG A 208 -10.78 4.87 4.21
C ARG A 208 -10.60 3.79 5.29
N PRO A 209 -11.65 3.29 5.97
CA PRO A 209 -11.46 2.26 6.99
C PRO A 209 -10.95 0.95 6.39
N ALA A 210 -9.98 0.28 7.03
CA ALA A 210 -9.50 -1.03 6.58
C ALA A 210 -10.63 -2.08 6.46
N GLY A 211 -11.63 -1.96 7.33
CA GLY A 211 -12.86 -2.76 7.34
C GLY A 211 -13.96 -2.30 6.39
N ALA A 212 -13.73 -1.30 5.53
CA ALA A 212 -14.73 -0.85 4.54
C ALA A 212 -15.21 -2.01 3.65
N SER A 213 -16.46 -1.92 3.18
CA SER A 213 -17.13 -3.00 2.46
C SER A 213 -17.35 -2.73 0.98
N HIS A 214 -17.36 -1.46 0.55
CA HIS A 214 -17.71 -1.13 -0.83
C HIS A 214 -16.55 -1.49 -1.79
N PRO A 215 -16.73 -2.42 -2.75
CA PRO A 215 -15.65 -2.93 -3.61
C PRO A 215 -15.11 -1.88 -4.58
N GLY A 216 -15.90 -0.86 -4.90
CA GLY A 216 -15.48 0.25 -5.75
C GLY A 216 -15.03 1.50 -5.01
N GLY A 217 -14.82 1.47 -3.68
CA GLY A 217 -14.36 2.64 -2.91
C GLY A 217 -12.90 2.52 -2.51
N LEU A 218 -11.97 2.65 -3.44
CA LEU A 218 -10.57 2.31 -3.22
C LEU A 218 -9.66 3.50 -3.46
N MET A 219 -8.60 3.55 -2.67
CA MET A 219 -7.52 4.50 -2.85
C MET A 219 -6.34 3.72 -3.42
N TRP A 220 -5.70 4.26 -4.44
CA TRP A 220 -4.46 3.74 -5.01
C TRP A 220 -4.57 2.32 -5.56
N ASP A 221 -5.75 1.92 -6.06
CA ASP A 221 -5.89 0.66 -6.79
C ASP A 221 -5.42 0.80 -8.25
N VAL A 222 -5.02 -0.35 -8.82
CA VAL A 222 -4.70 -0.47 -10.25
C VAL A 222 -5.83 -1.23 -10.92
N ASP A 223 -6.25 -0.71 -12.08
CA ASP A 223 -7.30 -1.26 -12.92
C ASP A 223 -8.70 -1.20 -12.25
N ALA A 224 -9.75 -1.20 -13.09
CA ALA A 224 -11.11 -1.33 -12.60
C ALA A 224 -11.38 -2.74 -12.04
N ASP A 225 -10.63 -3.76 -12.44
CA ASP A 225 -10.73 -5.10 -11.84
C ASP A 225 -9.63 -5.33 -10.80
N ALA A 226 -10.02 -5.38 -9.52
CA ALA A 226 -9.08 -5.56 -8.42
C ALA A 226 -8.30 -6.89 -8.47
N LEU A 227 -8.87 -7.95 -9.05
CA LEU A 227 -8.19 -9.23 -9.20
C LEU A 227 -7.22 -9.22 -10.38
N ALA A 228 -7.57 -8.54 -11.48
CA ALA A 228 -6.66 -8.36 -12.61
C ALA A 228 -5.49 -7.43 -12.24
N GLY A 229 -5.77 -6.33 -11.52
CA GLY A 229 -4.76 -5.42 -10.99
C GLY A 229 -3.78 -6.13 -10.05
N TRP A 230 -4.24 -7.11 -9.27
CA TRP A 230 -3.37 -7.96 -8.44
C TRP A 230 -2.33 -8.70 -9.27
N ASP A 231 -2.73 -9.33 -10.37
CA ASP A 231 -1.83 -10.09 -11.22
C ASP A 231 -0.78 -9.18 -11.87
N VAL A 232 -1.20 -8.00 -12.34
CA VAL A 232 -0.32 -6.97 -12.91
C VAL A 232 0.71 -6.49 -11.89
N ILE A 233 0.27 -6.05 -10.71
CA ILE A 233 1.15 -5.52 -9.66
C ILE A 233 2.11 -6.59 -9.14
N MET A 234 1.62 -7.80 -8.92
CA MET A 234 2.48 -8.89 -8.44
C MET A 234 3.50 -9.33 -9.50
N ALA A 235 3.15 -9.27 -10.79
CA ALA A 235 4.11 -9.48 -11.88
C ALA A 235 5.18 -8.39 -11.92
N ALA A 236 4.78 -7.11 -11.85
CA ALA A 236 5.70 -5.97 -11.82
C ALA A 236 6.64 -6.05 -10.61
N ARG A 237 6.11 -6.37 -9.42
CA ARG A 237 6.89 -6.58 -8.20
C ARG A 237 7.94 -7.68 -8.37
N ARG A 238 7.54 -8.87 -8.84
CA ARG A 238 8.47 -9.98 -9.06
C ARG A 238 9.57 -9.60 -10.02
N ARG A 239 9.23 -8.94 -11.13
CA ARG A 239 10.18 -8.50 -12.14
C ARG A 239 11.19 -7.50 -11.56
N ALA A 240 10.71 -6.47 -10.87
CA ALA A 240 11.56 -5.46 -10.24
C ALA A 240 12.50 -6.07 -9.19
N LEU A 241 12.01 -7.01 -8.35
CA LEU A 241 12.86 -7.71 -7.38
C LEU A 241 13.90 -8.62 -8.03
N GLN A 242 13.56 -9.30 -9.14
CA GLN A 242 14.51 -10.13 -9.89
C GLN A 242 15.64 -9.34 -10.55
N GLN A 243 15.38 -8.06 -10.81
CA GLN A 243 16.29 -7.16 -11.47
C GLN A 243 17.03 -6.24 -10.49
N PHE A 244 16.60 -6.18 -9.23
CA PHE A 244 17.06 -5.20 -8.25
C PHE A 244 18.59 -5.16 -8.14
N SER A 245 19.16 -3.95 -8.28
CA SER A 245 20.61 -3.75 -8.35
C SER A 245 21.01 -2.38 -7.83
N VAL A 246 22.31 -2.11 -7.70
CA VAL A 246 22.83 -0.77 -7.33
C VAL A 246 22.37 0.35 -8.28
N GLY A 247 21.92 0.02 -9.50
CA GLY A 247 21.43 1.00 -10.47
C GLY A 247 20.16 1.76 -10.05
N VAL A 248 19.50 1.37 -8.96
CA VAL A 248 18.40 2.15 -8.34
C VAL A 248 18.88 3.40 -7.63
N LEU A 249 20.20 3.57 -7.45
CA LEU A 249 20.82 4.72 -6.82
C LEU A 249 21.68 5.50 -7.82
N PRO A 250 21.66 6.84 -7.77
CA PRO A 250 22.69 7.66 -8.37
C PRO A 250 24.08 7.34 -7.79
N ASP A 251 25.13 7.41 -8.62
CA ASP A 251 26.53 7.05 -8.25
C ASP A 251 27.08 7.77 -7.00
N GLN A 252 26.54 8.94 -6.67
CA GLN A 252 27.00 9.77 -5.55
C GLN A 252 26.30 9.43 -4.22
N ARG A 253 25.34 8.49 -4.21
CA ARG A 253 24.58 8.10 -3.01
C ARG A 253 25.23 6.93 -2.30
N GLN A 254 25.02 6.84 -0.98
CA GLN A 254 25.57 5.76 -0.17
C GLN A 254 24.74 4.47 -0.32
N LEU A 255 25.41 3.31 -0.36
CA LEU A 255 24.78 2.01 -0.65
C LEU A 255 23.73 1.59 0.37
N GLY A 256 23.82 2.04 1.62
CA GLY A 256 22.81 1.76 2.63
C GLY A 256 21.46 2.45 2.39
N GLU A 257 21.31 3.26 1.34
CA GLU A 257 20.01 3.73 0.86
C GLU A 257 19.28 2.71 -0.01
N LEU A 258 19.93 1.60 -0.41
CA LEU A 258 19.29 0.53 -1.17
C LEU A 258 18.06 -0.02 -0.45
N GLU A 259 18.08 -0.08 0.88
CA GLU A 259 16.92 -0.50 1.67
C GLU A 259 15.71 0.42 1.44
N ALA A 260 15.91 1.74 1.42
CA ALA A 260 14.83 2.69 1.15
C ALA A 260 14.28 2.59 -0.28
N ARG A 261 15.11 2.18 -1.25
CA ARG A 261 14.66 1.88 -2.63
C ARG A 261 13.96 0.52 -2.73
N LEU A 262 14.35 -0.43 -1.88
CA LEU A 262 13.73 -1.75 -1.84
C LEU A 262 12.32 -1.72 -1.25
N VAL A 263 12.07 -0.93 -0.19
CA VAL A 263 10.75 -0.84 0.47
C VAL A 263 9.59 -0.64 -0.51
N PRO A 264 9.58 0.37 -1.40
CA PRO A 264 8.47 0.58 -2.34
C PRO A 264 8.29 -0.57 -3.33
N VAL A 265 9.37 -1.23 -3.75
CA VAL A 265 9.31 -2.40 -4.64
C VAL A 265 8.78 -3.63 -3.90
N TYR A 266 9.32 -3.90 -2.72
CA TYR A 266 8.94 -5.05 -1.92
C TYR A 266 7.49 -4.96 -1.42
N LEU A 267 6.99 -3.75 -1.14
CA LEU A 267 5.61 -3.48 -0.75
C LEU A 267 4.77 -2.90 -1.92
N LEU A 268 5.16 -3.11 -3.18
CA LEU A 268 4.45 -2.55 -4.34
C LEU A 268 2.97 -2.94 -4.38
N HIS A 269 2.66 -4.14 -3.87
CA HIS A 269 1.31 -4.69 -3.81
C HIS A 269 0.42 -4.13 -2.69
N ARG A 270 0.92 -3.26 -1.80
CA ARG A 270 0.24 -2.90 -0.55
C ARG A 270 -1.19 -2.36 -0.71
N TYR A 271 -1.43 -1.58 -1.77
CA TYR A 271 -2.76 -1.01 -2.06
C TYR A 271 -3.66 -1.99 -2.78
N GLN A 272 -3.08 -2.78 -3.67
CA GLN A 272 -3.81 -3.85 -4.33
C GLN A 272 -4.23 -4.94 -3.33
N THR A 273 -3.47 -5.17 -2.26
CA THR A 273 -3.87 -6.01 -1.13
C THR A 273 -5.18 -5.52 -0.53
N GLU A 274 -5.33 -4.21 -0.32
CA GLU A 274 -6.58 -3.64 0.18
C GLU A 274 -7.72 -3.80 -0.83
N ALA A 275 -7.46 -3.52 -2.12
CA ALA A 275 -8.42 -3.68 -3.19
C ALA A 275 -8.98 -5.11 -3.26
N VAL A 276 -8.11 -6.12 -3.23
CA VAL A 276 -8.50 -7.53 -3.20
C VAL A 276 -9.22 -7.88 -1.89
N ALA A 277 -8.73 -7.41 -0.75
CA ALA A 277 -9.39 -7.62 0.53
C ALA A 277 -10.81 -7.05 0.56
N ARG A 278 -11.07 -5.94 -0.13
CA ARG A 278 -12.38 -5.30 -0.21
C ARG A 278 -13.45 -6.19 -0.83
N LEU A 279 -13.05 -7.12 -1.70
CA LEU A 279 -13.96 -8.12 -2.28
C LEU A 279 -14.43 -9.16 -1.24
N LEU A 280 -13.58 -9.50 -0.26
CA LEU A 280 -13.89 -10.48 0.77
C LEU A 280 -14.84 -9.87 1.82
N ALA A 281 -16.01 -10.48 2.01
CA ALA A 281 -17.14 -9.89 2.74
C ALA A 281 -17.51 -8.47 2.24
N GLY A 282 -17.29 -8.24 0.94
CA GLY A 282 -17.60 -7.00 0.25
C GLY A 282 -19.08 -6.88 -0.09
N GLY A 283 -19.53 -5.65 -0.27
CA GLY A 283 -20.90 -5.34 -0.63
C GLY A 283 -21.03 -3.96 -1.27
N ALA A 284 -21.47 -3.93 -2.52
CA ALA A 284 -21.74 -2.69 -3.24
C ALA A 284 -23.11 -2.13 -2.84
N PHE A 285 -23.19 -0.82 -2.66
CA PHE A 285 -24.44 -0.13 -2.35
C PHE A 285 -24.41 1.27 -2.95
N GLU A 286 -25.58 1.87 -3.10
CA GLU A 286 -25.73 3.17 -3.71
C GLU A 286 -26.34 4.13 -2.70
N TYR A 287 -25.82 5.35 -2.60
CA TYR A 287 -26.48 6.39 -1.83
C TYR A 287 -27.74 6.83 -2.57
N ALA A 288 -28.87 6.63 -1.92
CA ALA A 288 -30.18 6.82 -2.53
C ALA A 288 -31.17 7.36 -1.50
N THR A 289 -32.08 8.21 -1.97
CA THR A 289 -33.26 8.59 -1.18
C THR A 289 -34.32 7.50 -1.26
N ALA A 290 -35.30 7.53 -0.35
CA ALA A 290 -36.46 6.66 -0.44
C ALA A 290 -37.27 6.87 -1.74
N ALA A 291 -37.23 8.08 -2.33
CA ALA A 291 -37.87 8.36 -3.61
C ALA A 291 -37.14 7.68 -4.77
N ASP A 292 -35.80 7.67 -4.76
CA ASP A 292 -35.00 6.95 -5.75
C ASP A 292 -35.28 5.43 -5.68
N ALA A 293 -35.37 4.88 -4.47
CA ALA A 293 -35.70 3.47 -4.28
C ALA A 293 -37.12 3.12 -4.76
N ARG A 294 -38.14 3.93 -4.42
CA ARG A 294 -39.53 3.70 -4.83
C ARG A 294 -39.76 3.82 -6.33
N SER A 295 -39.03 4.72 -7.00
CA SER A 295 -39.10 4.88 -8.45
C SER A 295 -38.31 3.81 -9.22
N GLY A 296 -37.51 2.99 -8.54
CA GLY A 296 -36.60 2.03 -9.16
C GLY A 296 -35.34 2.67 -9.76
N ALA A 297 -35.12 3.97 -9.54
CA ALA A 297 -33.94 4.69 -10.03
C ALA A 297 -32.64 4.27 -9.32
N ARG A 298 -32.76 3.73 -8.10
CA ARG A 298 -31.66 3.17 -7.29
C ARG A 298 -32.13 1.92 -6.57
N GLN A 299 -31.23 0.96 -6.39
CA GLN A 299 -31.53 -0.23 -5.58
C GLN A 299 -31.21 0.03 -4.12
N ALA A 300 -32.17 -0.29 -3.23
CA ALA A 300 -31.94 -0.27 -1.80
C ALA A 300 -31.21 -1.55 -1.35
N GLY A 301 -30.38 -1.42 -0.31
CA GLY A 301 -29.63 -2.53 0.27
C GLY A 301 -28.23 -2.70 -0.30
N VAL A 302 -27.59 -3.80 0.10
CA VAL A 302 -26.19 -4.10 -0.22
C VAL A 302 -26.14 -5.31 -1.15
N ARG A 303 -25.59 -5.13 -2.34
CA ARG A 303 -25.27 -6.21 -3.29
C ARG A 303 -23.96 -6.87 -2.88
N VAL A 304 -24.08 -8.06 -2.30
CA VAL A 304 -22.93 -8.86 -1.87
C VAL A 304 -22.06 -9.24 -3.08
N VAL A 305 -20.75 -9.18 -2.92
CA VAL A 305 -19.80 -9.64 -3.95
C VAL A 305 -20.00 -11.15 -4.21
N PRO A 306 -20.04 -11.62 -5.48
CA PRO A 306 -20.29 -13.02 -5.78
C PRO A 306 -19.30 -13.98 -5.09
N ALA A 307 -19.80 -15.13 -4.63
CA ALA A 307 -19.01 -16.09 -3.85
C ALA A 307 -17.71 -16.54 -4.54
N ALA A 308 -17.74 -16.77 -5.86
CA ALA A 308 -16.56 -17.16 -6.63
C ALA A 308 -15.46 -16.10 -6.57
N VAL A 309 -15.83 -14.81 -6.68
CA VAL A 309 -14.91 -13.66 -6.58
C VAL A 309 -14.32 -13.56 -5.19
N GLN A 310 -15.14 -13.70 -4.14
CA GLN A 310 -14.65 -13.67 -2.75
C GLN A 310 -13.67 -14.82 -2.46
N ARG A 311 -13.95 -16.03 -2.95
CA ARG A 311 -13.05 -17.18 -2.80
C ARG A 311 -11.74 -16.97 -3.56
N GLN A 312 -11.76 -16.34 -4.73
CA GLN A 312 -10.55 -15.98 -5.46
C GLN A 312 -9.72 -14.92 -4.71
N ALA A 313 -10.37 -13.88 -4.20
CA ALA A 313 -9.72 -12.85 -3.39
C ALA A 313 -9.05 -13.46 -2.14
N LEU A 314 -9.77 -14.33 -1.41
CA LEU A 314 -9.23 -15.03 -0.25
C LEU A 314 -8.00 -15.88 -0.60
N ARG A 315 -8.02 -16.59 -1.74
CA ARG A 315 -6.85 -17.35 -2.20
C ARG A 315 -5.65 -16.44 -2.48
N GLN A 316 -5.82 -15.36 -3.24
CA GLN A 316 -4.73 -14.42 -3.57
C GLN A 316 -4.12 -13.79 -2.31
N LEU A 317 -4.95 -13.37 -1.36
CA LEU A 317 -4.49 -12.80 -0.08
C LEU A 317 -3.75 -13.85 0.76
N ALA A 318 -4.26 -15.08 0.84
CA ALA A 318 -3.58 -16.16 1.55
C ALA A 318 -2.25 -16.55 0.87
N ASP A 319 -2.20 -16.55 -0.46
CA ASP A 319 -0.98 -16.84 -1.21
C ASP A 319 0.10 -15.76 -1.04
N SER A 320 -0.30 -14.51 -0.79
CA SER A 320 0.62 -13.40 -0.48
C SER A 320 1.42 -13.61 0.81
N LEU A 321 0.92 -14.45 1.72
CA LEU A 321 1.56 -14.79 3.01
C LEU A 321 2.58 -15.93 2.89
N ARG A 322 2.74 -16.51 1.69
CA ARG A 322 3.66 -17.62 1.46
C ARG A 322 5.09 -17.10 1.25
N ALA A 323 6.07 -17.88 1.69
CA ALA A 323 7.49 -17.59 1.48
C ALA A 323 7.82 -17.26 0.02
N GLU A 324 7.18 -17.93 -0.93
CA GLU A 324 7.36 -17.72 -2.37
C GLU A 324 7.02 -16.30 -2.83
N GLN A 325 6.26 -15.53 -2.04
CA GLN A 325 5.99 -14.11 -2.25
C GLN A 325 6.80 -13.20 -1.32
N LEU A 326 7.21 -13.69 -0.15
CA LEU A 326 7.86 -12.90 0.91
C LEU A 326 9.40 -12.97 0.88
N ALA A 327 9.99 -14.07 0.45
CA ALA A 327 11.44 -14.20 0.41
C ALA A 327 12.01 -13.32 -0.71
N LEU A 328 13.08 -12.59 -0.39
CA LEU A 328 13.85 -11.84 -1.37
C LEU A 328 14.76 -12.78 -2.16
N PRO A 329 15.04 -12.47 -3.45
CA PRO A 329 16.08 -13.17 -4.19
C PRO A 329 17.44 -13.04 -3.49
N ALA A 330 18.28 -14.09 -3.56
CA ALA A 330 19.57 -14.11 -2.88
C ALA A 330 20.46 -12.91 -3.24
N HIS A 331 20.53 -12.55 -4.53
CA HIS A 331 21.32 -11.40 -4.98
C HIS A 331 20.85 -10.07 -4.37
N VAL A 332 19.55 -9.92 -4.02
CA VAL A 332 19.05 -8.72 -3.36
C VAL A 332 19.54 -8.66 -1.92
N LEU A 333 19.51 -9.80 -1.21
CA LEU A 333 20.02 -9.89 0.15
C LEU A 333 21.52 -9.56 0.20
N ASP A 334 22.29 -10.06 -0.77
CA ASP A 334 23.74 -9.84 -0.86
C ASP A 334 24.12 -8.38 -1.21
N LEU A 335 23.18 -7.60 -1.77
CA LEU A 335 23.40 -6.19 -2.10
C LEU A 335 23.17 -5.23 -0.93
N LEU A 336 22.35 -5.60 0.05
CA LEU A 336 21.88 -4.67 1.08
C LEU A 336 22.96 -4.43 2.14
N THR A 337 23.36 -3.17 2.28
CA THR A 337 24.31 -2.74 3.31
C THR A 337 23.64 -1.84 4.36
N PRO A 338 24.13 -1.80 5.60
CA PRO A 338 23.66 -0.80 6.57
C PRO A 338 23.93 0.64 6.08
N PRO A 339 23.16 1.65 6.53
CA PRO A 339 23.49 3.05 6.30
C PRO A 339 24.93 3.40 6.73
N ALA A 340 25.64 4.23 5.98
CA ALA A 340 26.98 4.70 6.33
C ALA A 340 27.00 5.58 7.60
N GLN A 341 28.19 5.91 8.12
CA GLN A 341 28.33 6.85 9.25
C GLN A 341 27.72 8.21 8.88
N GLY A 342 26.94 8.80 9.78
CA GLY A 342 26.23 10.06 9.53
C GLY A 342 24.87 9.89 8.84
N TYR A 343 24.52 8.68 8.38
CA TYR A 343 23.22 8.35 7.81
C TYR A 343 22.39 7.54 8.81
N GLN A 344 21.09 7.82 8.85
CA GLN A 344 20.14 7.15 9.73
C GLN A 344 18.97 6.59 8.94
N ARG A 345 18.40 5.49 9.42
CA ARG A 345 17.10 5.02 8.95
C ARG A 345 16.02 6.03 9.34
N GLY A 346 15.05 6.19 8.45
CA GLY A 346 13.83 6.97 8.69
C GLY A 346 12.58 6.15 8.37
N ALA A 347 11.46 6.84 8.16
CA ALA A 347 10.18 6.21 7.85
C ALA A 347 10.19 5.39 6.53
N GLU A 348 11.13 5.66 5.63
CA GLU A 348 11.27 4.97 4.34
C GLU A 348 11.99 3.61 4.43
N TYR A 349 12.34 3.14 5.63
CA TYR A 349 13.08 1.90 5.87
C TYR A 349 12.20 0.88 6.61
N PHE A 350 12.57 -0.39 6.57
CA PHE A 350 11.91 -1.39 7.43
C PHE A 350 12.33 -1.17 8.89
N ALA A 351 11.43 -1.51 9.82
CA ALA A 351 11.87 -1.76 11.19
C ALA A 351 12.89 -2.90 11.19
N THR A 352 13.75 -2.98 12.20
CA THR A 352 14.80 -4.01 12.27
C THR A 352 15.01 -4.46 13.70
N GLY A 353 15.14 -5.78 13.88
CA GLY A 353 15.65 -6.41 15.10
C GLY A 353 17.13 -6.80 15.01
N MET A 354 17.79 -6.48 13.89
CA MET A 354 19.19 -6.83 13.59
C MET A 354 20.14 -5.62 13.69
N GLU A 355 19.78 -4.64 14.54
CA GLU A 355 20.54 -3.40 14.71
C GLU A 355 20.76 -2.67 13.37
N ARG A 356 22.00 -2.65 12.88
CA ARG A 356 22.34 -1.95 11.64
C ARG A 356 22.07 -2.79 10.40
N GLY A 357 22.12 -4.11 10.48
CA GLY A 357 21.91 -5.00 9.34
C GLY A 357 20.50 -4.91 8.76
N PHE A 358 20.36 -5.25 7.48
CA PHE A 358 19.05 -5.45 6.89
C PHE A 358 18.39 -6.69 7.50
N ASP A 359 17.11 -6.55 7.88
CA ASP A 359 16.35 -7.60 8.56
C ASP A 359 15.28 -8.19 7.61
N PRO A 360 15.55 -9.34 6.96
CA PRO A 360 14.57 -9.97 6.09
C PRO A 360 13.35 -10.52 6.85
N TYR A 361 13.45 -10.78 8.17
CA TYR A 361 12.29 -11.17 8.96
C TYR A 361 11.36 -9.99 9.11
N ALA A 362 11.87 -8.81 9.45
CA ALA A 362 11.06 -7.61 9.60
C ALA A 362 10.39 -7.19 8.29
N ALA A 363 11.08 -7.31 7.15
CA ALA A 363 10.47 -7.08 5.83
C ALA A 363 9.32 -8.06 5.56
N ALA A 364 9.53 -9.36 5.78
CA ALA A 364 8.48 -10.38 5.65
C ALA A 364 7.30 -10.14 6.60
N GLN A 365 7.59 -9.75 7.84
CA GLN A 365 6.58 -9.42 8.85
C GLN A 365 5.75 -8.19 8.46
N ALA A 366 6.37 -7.14 7.89
CA ALA A 366 5.66 -5.96 7.42
C ALA A 366 4.68 -6.29 6.27
N ALA A 367 5.12 -7.09 5.29
CA ALA A 367 4.23 -7.54 4.20
C ALA A 367 3.10 -8.44 4.71
N ALA A 368 3.41 -9.38 5.62
CA ALA A 368 2.39 -10.23 6.25
C ALA A 368 1.41 -9.41 7.10
N ALA A 369 1.89 -8.38 7.80
CA ALA A 369 1.06 -7.49 8.60
C ALA A 369 0.09 -6.68 7.73
N GLN A 370 0.53 -6.23 6.55
CA GLN A 370 -0.33 -5.55 5.57
C GLN A 370 -1.52 -6.43 5.16
N ALA A 371 -1.28 -7.70 4.82
CA ALA A 371 -2.36 -8.62 4.48
C ALA A 371 -3.26 -8.94 5.69
N CYS A 372 -2.66 -9.18 6.86
CA CYS A 372 -3.38 -9.50 8.10
C CYS A 372 -4.25 -8.34 8.60
N LEU A 373 -3.82 -7.09 8.38
CA LEU A 373 -4.59 -5.88 8.72
C LEU A 373 -5.99 -5.92 8.10
N TYR A 374 -6.10 -6.33 6.83
CA TYR A 374 -7.39 -6.38 6.14
C TYR A 374 -8.12 -7.71 6.30
N LEU A 375 -7.39 -8.84 6.30
CA LEU A 375 -7.97 -10.17 6.46
C LEU A 375 -8.67 -10.36 7.82
N PHE A 376 -8.05 -9.82 8.88
CA PHE A 376 -8.50 -9.99 10.25
C PHE A 376 -9.09 -8.70 10.85
N ASP A 377 -9.63 -7.82 10.01
CA ASP A 377 -10.44 -6.71 10.48
C ASP A 377 -11.75 -7.24 11.11
N PRO A 378 -12.12 -6.82 12.34
CA PRO A 378 -13.28 -7.38 13.04
C PRO A 378 -14.61 -7.11 12.31
N ALA A 379 -14.77 -5.95 11.68
CA ALA A 379 -15.99 -5.64 10.94
C ALA A 379 -16.11 -6.53 9.70
N ARG A 380 -15.00 -6.77 8.99
CA ARG A 380 -14.95 -7.70 7.85
C ARG A 380 -15.26 -9.13 8.28
N VAL A 381 -14.66 -9.63 9.35
CA VAL A 381 -14.88 -11.00 9.84
C VAL A 381 -16.33 -11.20 10.30
N ASN A 382 -16.91 -10.21 11.00
CA ASN A 382 -18.34 -10.23 11.35
C ASN A 382 -19.25 -10.27 10.10
N ARG A 383 -18.94 -9.46 9.08
CA ARG A 383 -19.68 -9.49 7.81
C ARG A 383 -19.51 -10.81 7.06
N LEU A 384 -18.32 -11.40 7.07
CA LEU A 384 -18.05 -12.69 6.43
C LEU A 384 -18.94 -13.78 7.00
N ALA A 385 -19.01 -13.86 8.33
CA ALA A 385 -19.92 -14.78 9.03
C ALA A 385 -21.39 -14.53 8.65
N TRP A 386 -21.82 -13.27 8.61
CA TRP A 386 -23.20 -12.91 8.24
C TRP A 386 -23.54 -13.26 6.78
N GLN A 387 -22.64 -13.00 5.84
CA GLN A 387 -22.84 -13.32 4.43
C GLN A 387 -22.96 -14.84 4.23
N HIS A 388 -22.08 -15.63 4.87
CA HIS A 388 -22.14 -17.08 4.85
C HIS A 388 -23.42 -17.64 5.49
N ALA A 389 -23.86 -17.08 6.63
CA ALA A 389 -25.10 -17.49 7.28
C ALA A 389 -26.35 -17.23 6.42
N ARG A 390 -26.33 -16.19 5.57
CA ARG A 390 -27.41 -15.89 4.62
C ARG A 390 -27.34 -16.74 3.36
N ASP A 391 -26.14 -17.06 2.90
CA ASP A 391 -25.89 -17.84 1.69
C ASP A 391 -24.67 -18.76 1.91
N PRO A 392 -24.87 -20.07 2.13
CA PRO A 392 -23.80 -21.02 2.38
C PRO A 392 -22.78 -21.14 1.24
N GLN A 393 -23.05 -20.62 0.04
CA GLN A 393 -22.08 -20.58 -1.05
C GLN A 393 -20.98 -19.53 -0.82
N GLN A 394 -21.26 -18.47 -0.05
CA GLN A 394 -20.27 -17.46 0.34
C GLN A 394 -19.19 -18.08 1.23
N PRO A 395 -17.95 -17.58 1.22
CA PRO A 395 -16.94 -18.03 2.19
C PRO A 395 -17.31 -17.61 3.62
N GLY A 396 -17.07 -18.50 4.58
CA GLY A 396 -17.26 -18.23 6.02
C GLY A 396 -15.95 -17.96 6.78
N VAL A 397 -16.05 -17.75 8.09
CA VAL A 397 -14.87 -17.54 8.97
C VAL A 397 -13.98 -18.78 8.99
N THR A 398 -14.57 -19.97 9.00
CA THR A 398 -13.82 -21.24 8.90
C THR A 398 -13.04 -21.33 7.59
N ASP A 399 -13.62 -20.91 6.46
CA ASP A 399 -12.91 -20.89 5.16
C ASP A 399 -11.73 -19.93 5.19
N LEU A 400 -11.91 -18.73 5.76
CA LEU A 400 -10.84 -17.73 5.93
C LEU A 400 -9.66 -18.32 6.72
N LEU A 401 -9.93 -18.88 7.90
CA LEU A 401 -8.88 -19.45 8.76
C LEU A 401 -8.25 -20.68 8.09
N ALA A 402 -9.04 -21.57 7.50
CA ALA A 402 -8.53 -22.75 6.82
C ALA A 402 -7.59 -22.39 5.67
N GLN A 403 -7.98 -21.46 4.80
CA GLN A 403 -7.18 -21.04 3.64
C GLN A 403 -5.85 -20.39 4.07
N VAL A 404 -5.90 -19.45 5.02
CA VAL A 404 -4.68 -18.77 5.50
C VAL A 404 -3.74 -19.75 6.20
N LEU A 405 -4.27 -20.61 7.08
CA LEU A 405 -3.45 -21.57 7.81
C LEU A 405 -2.87 -22.68 6.91
N ALA A 406 -3.56 -23.04 5.82
CA ALA A 406 -3.05 -23.99 4.83
C ALA A 406 -1.84 -23.45 4.05
N GLY A 407 -1.79 -22.13 3.80
CA GLY A 407 -0.64 -21.47 3.16
C GLY A 407 0.56 -21.24 4.09
N GLY A 408 0.33 -21.16 5.40
CA GLY A 408 1.34 -20.92 6.43
C GLY A 408 1.56 -22.13 7.34
N TRP A 409 1.15 -22.07 8.61
CA TRP A 409 1.39 -23.10 9.63
C TRP A 409 1.21 -24.57 9.18
N LYS A 410 0.20 -24.86 8.36
CA LYS A 410 -0.16 -26.21 7.88
C LYS A 410 0.45 -26.57 6.52
N ARG A 411 1.34 -25.74 5.96
CA ARG A 411 1.93 -25.94 4.63
C ARG A 411 2.90 -27.13 4.56
N LEU A 412 3.15 -27.57 3.33
CA LEU A 412 4.31 -28.40 2.98
C LEU A 412 5.62 -27.59 3.08
N PRO A 413 6.77 -28.25 3.29
CA PRO A 413 8.07 -27.58 3.42
C PRO A 413 8.35 -26.56 2.31
N VAL A 414 9.00 -25.45 2.68
CA VAL A 414 9.44 -24.43 1.72
C VAL A 414 10.54 -25.02 0.81
N PRO A 415 10.49 -24.80 -0.52
CA PRO A 415 11.55 -25.26 -1.41
C PRO A 415 12.92 -24.72 -0.98
N ALA A 416 13.94 -25.60 -0.97
CA ALA A 416 15.31 -25.23 -0.59
C ALA A 416 15.96 -24.21 -1.54
N THR A 417 15.43 -24.06 -2.75
CA THR A 417 15.86 -23.06 -3.73
C THR A 417 15.55 -21.63 -3.30
N LEU A 418 14.66 -21.43 -2.31
CA LEU A 418 14.29 -20.13 -1.81
C LEU A 418 15.17 -19.75 -0.62
N ALA A 419 16.16 -18.89 -0.85
CA ALA A 419 17.10 -18.43 0.18
C ALA A 419 16.36 -17.85 1.38
N GLY A 420 16.62 -18.39 2.59
CA GLY A 420 15.93 -17.97 3.82
C GLY A 420 14.42 -18.25 3.85
N GLY A 421 13.87 -18.99 2.88
CA GLY A 421 12.43 -19.17 2.70
C GLY A 421 11.69 -19.73 3.91
N ALA A 422 12.27 -20.76 4.56
CA ALA A 422 11.69 -21.35 5.77
C ALA A 422 11.66 -20.37 6.95
N ALA A 423 12.67 -19.50 7.06
CA ALA A 423 12.79 -18.52 8.12
C ALA A 423 11.76 -17.38 7.96
N VAL A 424 11.62 -16.82 6.76
CA VAL A 424 10.61 -15.78 6.51
C VAL A 424 9.18 -16.32 6.58
N GLN A 425 8.97 -17.60 6.22
CA GLN A 425 7.67 -18.25 6.44
C GLN A 425 7.31 -18.28 7.92
N GLN A 426 8.23 -18.70 8.79
CA GLN A 426 7.99 -18.73 10.23
C GLN A 426 7.68 -17.33 10.78
N ALA A 427 8.34 -16.30 10.25
CA ALA A 427 8.05 -14.91 10.58
C ALA A 427 6.59 -14.53 10.24
N ALA A 428 6.16 -14.85 9.02
CA ALA A 428 4.79 -14.60 8.55
C ALA A 428 3.75 -15.41 9.34
N ASP A 429 4.04 -16.68 9.62
CA ASP A 429 3.19 -17.58 10.41
C ASP A 429 2.91 -17.00 11.81
N TRP A 430 3.93 -16.43 12.45
CA TRP A 430 3.74 -15.73 13.72
C TRP A 430 2.90 -14.47 13.60
N VAL A 431 3.06 -13.68 12.54
CA VAL A 431 2.22 -12.50 12.30
C VAL A 431 0.76 -12.91 12.11
N VAL A 432 0.49 -14.00 11.40
CA VAL A 432 -0.86 -14.56 11.24
C VAL A 432 -1.43 -14.97 12.60
N LEU A 433 -0.70 -15.77 13.37
CA LEU A 433 -1.18 -16.24 14.69
C LEU A 433 -1.46 -15.05 15.61
N ASP A 434 -0.53 -14.12 15.73
CA ASP A 434 -0.71 -12.93 16.57
C ASP A 434 -1.88 -12.06 16.10
N SER A 435 -2.13 -11.96 14.79
CA SER A 435 -3.25 -11.20 14.26
C SER A 435 -4.60 -11.85 14.59
N VAL A 436 -4.69 -13.18 14.51
CA VAL A 436 -5.90 -13.92 14.93
C VAL A 436 -6.12 -13.79 16.44
N LEU A 437 -5.07 -13.85 17.26
CA LEU A 437 -5.20 -13.66 18.71
C LEU A 437 -5.58 -12.22 19.07
N ARG A 438 -5.05 -11.21 18.36
CA ARG A 438 -5.45 -9.80 18.53
C ARG A 438 -6.89 -9.55 18.09
N LEU A 439 -7.36 -10.22 17.05
CA LEU A 439 -8.76 -10.18 16.62
C LEU A 439 -9.69 -10.66 17.74
N LEU A 440 -9.33 -11.73 18.43
CA LEU A 440 -10.05 -12.22 19.62
C LEU A 440 -9.94 -11.25 20.82
N ASP A 441 -8.75 -10.70 21.06
CA ASP A 441 -8.47 -9.80 22.18
C ASP A 441 -9.18 -8.44 22.05
N GLY A 442 -9.45 -7.99 20.83
CA GLY A 442 -10.01 -6.67 20.55
C GLY A 442 -11.47 -6.46 20.94
N GLY A 443 -12.22 -7.51 21.30
CA GLY A 443 -13.60 -7.39 21.82
C GLY A 443 -14.66 -6.90 20.81
N ASN A 444 -14.32 -6.82 19.53
CA ASN A 444 -15.19 -6.27 18.46
C ASN A 444 -15.94 -7.34 17.65
N LEU A 445 -15.73 -8.62 17.95
CA LEU A 445 -16.43 -9.72 17.29
C LEU A 445 -17.80 -9.97 17.94
N HIS A 446 -18.78 -10.40 17.15
CA HIS A 446 -20.01 -10.96 17.72
C HIS A 446 -19.72 -12.31 18.40
N PRO A 447 -20.46 -12.70 19.46
CA PRO A 447 -20.15 -13.90 20.25
C PRO A 447 -20.04 -15.19 19.43
N GLN A 448 -20.92 -15.41 18.46
CA GLN A 448 -20.89 -16.58 17.58
C GLN A 448 -19.68 -16.57 16.63
N VAL A 449 -19.27 -15.39 16.17
CA VAL A 449 -18.11 -15.19 15.30
C VAL A 449 -16.82 -15.42 16.10
N GLU A 450 -16.76 -14.89 17.32
CA GLU A 450 -15.65 -15.15 18.26
C GLU A 450 -15.52 -16.65 18.55
N ALA A 451 -16.65 -17.37 18.72
CA ALA A 451 -16.64 -18.81 18.94
C ALA A 451 -16.02 -19.58 17.75
N GLU A 452 -16.36 -19.22 16.51
CA GLU A 452 -15.76 -19.79 15.29
C GLU A 452 -14.25 -19.52 15.22
N VAL A 453 -13.82 -18.29 15.52
CA VAL A 453 -12.38 -17.94 15.53
C VAL A 453 -11.63 -18.70 16.63
N ARG A 454 -12.18 -18.77 17.85
CA ARG A 454 -11.61 -19.56 18.96
C ARG A 454 -11.52 -21.04 18.61
N GLN A 455 -12.51 -21.58 17.92
CA GLN A 455 -12.48 -22.96 17.45
C GLN A 455 -11.35 -23.19 16.44
N GLY A 456 -11.18 -22.29 15.46
CA GLY A 456 -10.05 -22.37 14.52
C GLY A 456 -8.68 -22.30 15.19
N VAL A 457 -8.54 -21.47 16.24
CA VAL A 457 -7.31 -21.40 17.06
C VAL A 457 -7.07 -22.71 17.84
N ARG A 458 -8.10 -23.31 18.44
CA ARG A 458 -8.01 -24.63 19.08
C ARG A 458 -7.56 -25.71 18.10
N GLU A 459 -8.14 -25.73 16.91
CA GLU A 459 -7.82 -26.70 15.86
C GLU A 459 -6.39 -26.53 15.35
N LEU A 460 -5.92 -25.29 15.23
CA LEU A 460 -4.52 -25.01 14.91
C LEU A 460 -3.60 -25.57 16.01
N GLY A 461 -3.86 -25.27 17.28
CA GLY A 461 -3.06 -25.79 18.40
C GLY A 461 -3.00 -27.32 18.41
N ALA A 462 -4.14 -27.99 18.23
CA ALA A 462 -4.21 -29.45 18.15
C ALA A 462 -3.46 -30.01 16.92
N TRP A 463 -3.54 -29.33 15.77
CA TRP A 463 -2.80 -29.73 14.58
C TRP A 463 -1.28 -29.58 14.78
N LEU A 464 -0.83 -28.47 15.37
CA LEU A 464 0.59 -28.22 15.65
C LEU A 464 1.17 -29.26 16.62
N ALA A 465 0.42 -29.63 17.66
CA ALA A 465 0.82 -30.67 18.61
C ALA A 465 0.97 -32.05 17.94
N ARG A 466 0.09 -32.39 16.99
CA ARG A 466 0.19 -33.64 16.21
C ARG A 466 1.27 -33.59 15.11
N ASN A 467 1.72 -32.39 14.74
CA ASN A 467 2.71 -32.17 13.69
C ASN A 467 3.90 -31.38 14.26
N PRO A 468 4.63 -31.92 15.24
CA PRO A 468 5.59 -31.14 16.03
C PRO A 468 6.79 -30.65 15.22
N GLY A 469 7.06 -31.18 14.02
CA GLY A 469 8.19 -30.78 13.18
C GLY A 469 9.55 -31.09 13.83
N SER A 470 10.62 -30.54 13.25
CA SER A 470 12.00 -30.70 13.75
C SER A 470 12.78 -29.38 13.64
N GLY A 471 13.94 -29.29 14.29
CA GLY A 471 14.81 -28.10 14.27
C GLY A 471 14.07 -26.81 14.68
N SER A 472 14.33 -25.72 13.95
CA SER A 472 13.67 -24.44 14.19
C SER A 472 12.15 -24.52 14.00
N VAL A 473 11.67 -25.27 13.00
CA VAL A 473 10.22 -25.47 12.77
C VAL A 473 9.59 -26.08 14.00
N GLY A 474 10.22 -27.10 14.58
CA GLY A 474 9.65 -27.73 15.76
C GLY A 474 9.68 -26.87 17.01
N ALA A 475 10.73 -26.04 17.19
CA ALA A 475 10.76 -25.06 18.27
C ALA A 475 9.60 -24.04 18.14
N ASN A 476 9.38 -23.51 16.93
CA ASN A 476 8.30 -22.55 16.66
C ASN A 476 6.91 -23.18 16.90
N ARG A 477 6.68 -24.41 16.42
CA ARG A 477 5.39 -25.09 16.60
C ARG A 477 5.08 -25.37 18.06
N ARG A 478 6.05 -25.83 18.85
CA ARG A 478 5.88 -26.02 20.30
C ARG A 478 5.55 -24.70 21.01
N GLN A 479 6.29 -23.64 20.71
CA GLN A 479 6.04 -22.32 21.29
C GLN A 479 4.64 -21.79 20.91
N ALA A 480 4.18 -22.04 19.68
CA ALA A 480 2.84 -21.66 19.25
C ALA A 480 1.75 -22.47 19.98
N VAL A 481 1.95 -23.77 20.21
CA VAL A 481 1.04 -24.59 21.04
C VAL A 481 0.96 -24.04 22.46
N ASP A 482 2.08 -23.70 23.07
CA ASP A 482 2.12 -23.14 24.43
C ASP A 482 1.43 -21.78 24.50
N LEU A 483 1.63 -20.92 23.49
CA LEU A 483 0.96 -19.63 23.37
C LEU A 483 -0.55 -19.79 23.26
N ILE A 484 -1.01 -20.64 22.33
CA ILE A 484 -2.44 -20.91 22.08
C ILE A 484 -3.09 -21.48 23.34
N THR A 485 -2.45 -22.44 23.99
CA THR A 485 -2.97 -23.10 25.19
C THR A 485 -3.16 -22.09 26.33
N ARG A 486 -2.16 -21.26 26.60
CA ARG A 486 -2.25 -20.23 27.65
C ARG A 486 -3.28 -19.16 27.32
N TYR A 487 -3.30 -18.67 26.07
CA TYR A 487 -4.24 -17.64 25.65
C TYR A 487 -5.70 -18.12 25.74
N LEU A 488 -5.99 -19.36 25.33
CA LEU A 488 -7.34 -19.91 25.40
C LEU A 488 -7.79 -20.22 26.83
N ALA A 489 -6.86 -20.45 27.77
CA ALA A 489 -7.14 -20.67 29.18
C ALA A 489 -7.39 -19.36 29.93
N ASP A 490 -6.51 -18.37 29.77
CA ASP A 490 -6.69 -17.01 30.26
C ASP A 490 -5.96 -16.03 29.31
N PRO A 491 -6.67 -15.25 28.48
CA PRO A 491 -6.06 -14.28 27.58
C PRO A 491 -5.12 -13.30 28.28
N ARG A 492 -5.39 -12.96 29.55
CA ARG A 492 -4.58 -12.02 30.35
C ARG A 492 -3.26 -12.60 30.81
N SER A 493 -3.11 -13.94 30.77
CA SER A 493 -1.86 -14.63 31.10
C SER A 493 -0.78 -14.48 30.02
N VAL A 494 -1.15 -13.91 28.87
CA VAL A 494 -0.29 -13.77 27.70
C VAL A 494 -0.23 -12.30 27.29
N LYS A 495 0.99 -11.76 27.19
CA LYS A 495 1.21 -10.49 26.50
C LYS A 495 1.36 -10.76 25.00
N LEU A 496 0.36 -10.36 24.21
CA LEU A 496 0.45 -10.45 22.74
C LEU A 496 1.53 -9.52 22.22
N ARG A 497 2.25 -9.99 21.19
CA ARG A 497 3.24 -9.15 20.49
C ARG A 497 2.51 -8.04 19.73
N PRO A 498 3.11 -6.83 19.63
CA PRO A 498 2.54 -5.75 18.82
C PRO A 498 2.48 -6.15 17.34
N ALA A 499 1.62 -5.49 16.57
CA ALA A 499 1.65 -5.63 15.12
C ALA A 499 3.00 -5.14 14.58
N PRO A 500 3.61 -5.84 13.62
CA PRO A 500 4.81 -5.34 12.94
C PRO A 500 4.56 -3.95 12.35
N ALA A 501 5.58 -3.09 12.42
CA ALA A 501 5.51 -1.78 11.78
C ALA A 501 5.54 -1.95 10.25
N ILE A 502 4.58 -1.31 9.57
CA ILE A 502 4.52 -1.25 8.12
C ILE A 502 5.06 0.13 7.72
N PRO A 503 6.14 0.22 6.94
CA PRO A 503 6.62 1.51 6.45
C PRO A 503 5.50 2.28 5.73
N PRO A 504 5.33 3.60 5.98
CA PRO A 504 4.29 4.39 5.35
C PRO A 504 4.28 4.22 3.83
N GLY A 505 3.06 4.05 3.33
CA GLY A 505 2.80 3.77 1.93
C GLY A 505 2.12 4.88 1.19
N ALA A 506 1.28 5.64 1.89
CA ALA A 506 0.52 6.71 1.29
C ALA A 506 1.44 7.90 1.00
N PRO A 507 1.43 8.44 -0.24
CA PRO A 507 2.02 9.73 -0.54
C PRO A 507 1.25 10.82 0.24
N ILE A 508 1.59 11.04 1.51
CA ILE A 508 0.97 12.07 2.37
C ILE A 508 2.04 13.05 2.80
#